data_AF-A0AA51M5Q1-F1
#
_entry.id   AF-A0AA51M5Q1-F1
#
_cell.length_a   1.000
_cell.length_b   1.000
_cell.length_c   1.000
_cell.angle_alpha   90.00
_cell.angle_beta   90.00
_cell.angle_gamma   90.00
#
_symmetry.space_group_name_H-M   'P 1'
#
loop_
_entity.id
_entity.type
_entity.pdbx_description
1 polymer ?
#
loop_
_entity_poly.entity_id
_entity_poly.type
_entity_poly.pdbx_seq_one_letter_code
_entity_poly.pdbx_strand_id
1 'polypeptide(L)'
;MDESYFGGRRKGNRGRGAAGKIPVFGILERGGKVRVEVVQNVSGQTLLPMAIEKVKRGSLIYTDKFRSYNGLISYGFHPMRIDHSKKFVNGKVYINGIEGFWSFAKE
;
A
#
# COMPACT_ATOMS: atom_id res chain seq x y z
N MET A 1 -1.62 3.32 -2.47
CA MET A 1 -1.73 1.91 -2.07
C MET A 1 -0.58 1.64 -1.15
N ASP A 2 -0.83 0.90 -0.08
CA ASP A 2 0.19 0.60 0.91
C ASP A 2 -0.11 -0.71 1.64
N GLU A 3 0.91 -1.30 2.23
CA GLU A 3 0.84 -2.57 2.95
C GLU A 3 1.15 -2.35 4.43
N SER A 4 0.33 -2.93 5.30
CA SER A 4 0.53 -2.85 6.74
C SER A 4 0.48 -4.24 7.38
N TYR A 5 1.07 -4.35 8.57
CA TYR A 5 1.08 -5.59 9.33
C TYR A 5 0.34 -5.38 10.64
N PHE A 6 -0.65 -6.23 10.90
CA PHE A 6 -1.49 -6.21 12.10
C PHE A 6 -1.25 -7.45 12.96
N GLY A 7 -1.46 -7.30 14.27
CA GLY A 7 -1.26 -8.39 15.23
C GLY A 7 0.19 -8.59 15.66
N GLY A 8 0.40 -9.69 16.40
CA GLY A 8 1.64 -9.97 17.13
C GLY A 8 1.57 -9.42 18.57
N ARG A 9 1.62 -10.31 19.56
CA ARG A 9 1.50 -10.00 21.00
C ARG A 9 2.71 -9.21 21.56
N ARG A 10 3.74 -8.95 20.76
CA ARG A 10 5.02 -8.34 21.18
C ARG A 10 5.57 -7.40 20.09
N LYS A 11 6.24 -6.32 20.51
CA LYS A 11 7.15 -5.52 19.65
C LYS A 11 8.31 -6.42 19.17
N GLY A 12 8.12 -7.11 18.05
CA GLY A 12 9.15 -7.83 17.32
C GLY A 12 9.52 -7.14 16.02
N ASN A 13 10.32 -7.81 15.17
CA ASN A 13 10.80 -7.29 13.88
C ASN A 13 9.72 -6.53 13.10
N ARG A 14 10.10 -5.36 12.58
CA ARG A 14 9.26 -4.53 11.72
C ARG A 14 9.46 -4.96 10.27
N GLY A 15 8.39 -4.89 9.47
CA GLY A 15 8.44 -5.23 8.05
C GLY A 15 8.18 -6.71 7.73
N ARG A 16 8.57 -7.09 6.52
CA ARG A 16 8.29 -8.42 5.93
C ARG A 16 9.06 -9.49 6.71
N GLY A 17 8.36 -10.53 7.18
CA GLY A 17 8.96 -11.62 7.97
C GLY A 17 8.75 -11.52 9.49
N ALA A 18 7.92 -10.60 9.96
CA ALA A 18 7.50 -10.56 11.36
C ALA A 18 6.55 -11.74 11.67
N ALA A 19 7.07 -12.78 12.33
CA ALA A 19 6.30 -13.96 12.72
C ALA A 19 5.06 -13.58 13.57
N GLY A 20 3.90 -14.09 13.18
CA GLY A 20 2.63 -13.84 13.87
C GLY A 20 1.94 -12.51 13.55
N LYS A 21 2.37 -11.81 12.48
CA LYS A 21 1.65 -10.64 11.96
C LYS A 21 0.87 -10.99 10.69
N ILE A 22 -0.35 -10.49 10.61
CA ILE A 22 -1.24 -10.63 9.47
C ILE A 22 -0.96 -9.46 8.51
N PRO A 23 -0.56 -9.72 7.25
CA PRO A 23 -0.43 -8.66 6.27
C PRO A 23 -1.81 -8.18 5.81
N VAL A 24 -1.96 -6.87 5.73
CA VAL A 24 -3.17 -6.19 5.29
C VAL A 24 -2.78 -5.23 4.17
N PHE A 25 -3.51 -5.30 3.07
CA PHE A 25 -3.34 -4.42 1.93
C PHE A 25 -4.41 -3.32 1.96
N GLY A 26 -3.99 -2.07 1.70
CA GLY A 26 -4.87 -0.93 1.72
C GLY A 26 -4.80 -0.10 0.44
N ILE A 27 -5.98 0.31 -0.03
CA ILE A 27 -6.17 1.23 -1.15
C ILE A 27 -6.95 2.45 -0.63
N LEU A 28 -6.29 3.59 -0.60
CA LEU A 28 -6.91 4.88 -0.29
C LEU A 28 -7.33 5.57 -1.60
N GLU A 29 -8.63 5.84 -1.72
CA GLU A 29 -9.17 6.74 -2.74
C GLU A 29 -9.12 8.19 -2.24
N ARG A 30 -8.63 9.12 -3.08
CA ARG A 30 -8.52 10.54 -2.69
C ARG A 30 -9.91 11.17 -2.59
N GLY A 31 -10.24 11.69 -1.41
CA GLY A 31 -11.57 12.24 -1.14
C GLY A 31 -12.67 11.16 -1.06
N GLY A 32 -12.28 9.89 -1.03
CA GLY A 32 -13.18 8.75 -1.01
C GLY A 32 -12.98 7.88 0.22
N LYS A 33 -13.27 6.58 0.06
CA LYS A 33 -13.16 5.59 1.13
C LYS A 33 -11.80 4.90 1.10
N VAL A 34 -11.36 4.42 2.26
CA VAL A 34 -10.26 3.46 2.36
C VAL A 34 -10.83 2.06 2.20
N ARG A 35 -10.25 1.27 1.29
CA ARG A 35 -10.52 -0.15 1.16
C ARG A 35 -9.36 -0.92 1.75
N VAL A 36 -9.64 -1.88 2.61
CA VAL A 36 -8.64 -2.74 3.24
C VAL A 36 -9.00 -4.19 3.06
N GLU A 37 -8.00 -5.02 2.80
CA GLU A 37 -8.16 -6.44 2.56
C GLU A 37 -7.03 -7.22 3.22
N VAL A 38 -7.37 -8.29 3.93
CA VAL A 38 -6.39 -9.17 4.56
C VAL A 38 -5.80 -10.06 3.47
N VAL A 39 -4.47 -10.08 3.36
CA VAL A 39 -3.77 -10.83 2.33
C VAL A 39 -2.90 -11.90 2.97
N GLN A 40 -2.70 -13.03 2.28
CA GLN A 40 -1.83 -14.09 2.78
C GLN A 40 -0.34 -13.68 2.69
N ASN A 41 0.01 -12.89 1.68
CA ASN A 41 1.35 -12.38 1.45
C ASN A 41 1.35 -11.03 0.70
N VAL A 42 2.39 -10.23 0.92
CA VAL A 42 2.62 -8.95 0.21
C VAL A 42 3.50 -9.15 -1.03
N SER A 43 3.16 -10.17 -1.82
CA SER A 43 3.85 -10.44 -3.08
C SER A 43 3.23 -9.62 -4.21
N GLY A 44 4.03 -9.24 -5.22
CA GLY A 44 3.48 -8.60 -6.42
C GLY A 44 2.40 -9.41 -7.11
N GLN A 45 2.56 -10.73 -7.17
CA GLN A 45 1.60 -11.64 -7.80
C GLN A 45 0.23 -11.60 -7.12
N THR A 46 0.20 -11.32 -5.82
CA THR A 46 -1.04 -11.20 -5.03
C THR A 46 -1.60 -9.79 -5.10
N LEU A 47 -0.76 -8.78 -4.91
CA LEU A 47 -1.19 -7.37 -4.82
C LEU A 47 -1.61 -6.78 -6.18
N LEU A 48 -0.96 -7.18 -7.27
CA LEU A 48 -1.28 -6.70 -8.62
C LEU A 48 -2.72 -7.00 -9.06
N PRO A 49 -3.21 -8.25 -9.04
CA PRO A 49 -4.58 -8.54 -9.46
C PRO A 49 -5.62 -7.84 -8.60
N MET A 50 -5.43 -7.79 -7.27
CA MET A 50 -6.32 -7.05 -6.38
C MET A 50 -6.33 -5.55 -6.70
N ALA A 51 -5.16 -4.96 -6.95
CA ALA A 51 -5.06 -3.56 -7.36
C ALA A 51 -5.81 -3.31 -8.69
N ILE A 52 -5.65 -4.19 -9.69
CA ILE A 52 -6.30 -4.07 -11.00
C ILE A 52 -7.81 -4.22 -10.89
N GLU A 53 -8.30 -5.13 -10.05
CA GLU A 53 -9.73 -5.38 -9.84
C GLU A 53 -10.39 -4.20 -9.10
N LYS A 54 -9.74 -3.68 -8.05
CA LYS A 54 -10.34 -2.67 -7.18
C LYS A 54 -10.14 -1.24 -7.68
N VAL A 55 -9.14 -0.97 -8.53
CA VAL A 55 -8.84 0.37 -9.04
C VAL A 55 -9.34 0.55 -10.46
N LYS A 56 -10.02 1.68 -10.68
CA LYS A 56 -10.52 2.06 -11.99
C LYS A 56 -9.35 2.24 -12.98
N ARG A 57 -9.46 1.64 -14.16
CA ARG A 57 -8.49 1.81 -15.25
C ARG A 57 -8.29 3.31 -15.54
N GLY A 58 -7.02 3.71 -15.70
CA GLY A 58 -6.64 5.11 -15.92
C GLY A 58 -6.48 5.95 -14.64
N SER A 59 -6.75 5.40 -13.44
CA SER A 59 -6.43 6.09 -12.19
C SER A 59 -4.93 6.24 -11.97
N LEU A 60 -4.53 7.37 -11.41
CA LEU A 60 -3.17 7.60 -10.91
C LEU A 60 -2.95 6.81 -9.62
N ILE A 61 -2.01 5.88 -9.65
CA ILE A 61 -1.68 5.05 -8.50
C ILE A 61 -0.43 5.61 -7.83
N TYR A 62 -0.49 5.85 -6.53
CA TYR A 62 0.67 6.20 -5.72
C TYR A 62 1.08 4.98 -4.89
N THR A 63 2.32 4.53 -5.06
CA THR A 63 2.90 3.42 -4.30
C THR A 63 4.28 3.82 -3.78
N ASP A 64 4.71 3.19 -2.68
CA ASP A 64 6.11 3.21 -2.28
C ASP A 64 6.97 2.49 -3.36
N LYS A 65 8.29 2.59 -3.24
CA LYS A 65 9.36 2.14 -4.17
C LYS A 65 9.39 0.62 -4.43
N PHE A 66 8.31 -0.09 -4.14
CA PHE A 66 8.23 -1.54 -4.25
C PHE A 66 8.25 -1.98 -5.72
N ARG A 67 9.26 -2.77 -6.09
CA ARG A 67 9.50 -3.23 -7.48
C ARG A 67 8.34 -4.01 -8.06
N SER A 68 7.58 -4.70 -7.21
CA SER A 68 6.45 -5.51 -7.65
C SER A 68 5.34 -4.73 -8.35
N TYR A 69 5.22 -3.42 -8.11
CA TYR A 69 4.25 -2.58 -8.80
C TYR A 69 4.66 -2.21 -10.23
N ASN A 70 5.86 -2.59 -10.70
CA ASN A 70 6.25 -2.41 -12.11
C ASN A 70 5.26 -3.09 -13.06
N GLY A 71 4.66 -4.23 -12.65
CA GLY A 71 3.66 -4.93 -13.44
C GLY A 71 2.44 -4.07 -13.78
N LEU A 72 2.10 -3.08 -12.95
CA LEU A 72 0.97 -2.18 -13.19
C LEU A 72 1.10 -1.38 -14.49
N ILE A 73 2.34 -1.08 -14.92
CA ILE A 73 2.61 -0.36 -16.17
C ILE A 73 2.11 -1.19 -17.37
N SER A 74 2.35 -2.50 -17.37
CA SER A 74 1.87 -3.41 -18.41
C SER A 74 0.35 -3.53 -18.45
N TYR A 75 -0.35 -3.20 -17.36
CA TYR A 75 -1.81 -3.16 -17.27
C TYR A 75 -2.40 -1.77 -17.56
N GLY A 76 -1.60 -0.81 -18.04
CA GLY A 76 -2.06 0.54 -18.42
C GLY A 76 -2.26 1.49 -17.24
N PHE A 77 -1.76 1.16 -16.06
CA PHE A 77 -1.72 2.08 -14.93
C PHE A 77 -0.42 2.87 -14.93
N HIS A 78 -0.49 4.08 -14.38
CA HIS A 78 0.67 4.97 -14.26
C HIS A 78 1.04 5.09 -12.77
N PRO A 79 1.84 4.14 -12.23
CA PRO A 79 2.27 4.21 -10.85
C PRO A 79 3.30 5.33 -10.69
N MET A 80 2.97 6.33 -9.87
CA MET A 80 3.91 7.36 -9.46
C MET A 80 4.64 6.88 -8.20
N ARG A 81 5.94 6.64 -8.34
CA ARG A 81 6.82 6.25 -7.26
C ARG A 81 7.18 7.46 -6.42
N ILE A 82 6.94 7.39 -5.12
CA ILE A 82 7.45 8.37 -4.18
C ILE A 82 8.66 7.76 -3.49
N ASP A 83 9.76 8.52 -3.46
CA ASP A 83 10.93 8.14 -2.68
C ASP A 83 10.75 8.68 -1.25
N HIS A 84 10.35 7.80 -0.33
CA HIS A 84 10.22 8.12 1.10
C HIS A 84 11.55 8.62 1.72
N SER A 85 12.71 8.41 1.07
CA SER A 85 14.00 8.90 1.57
C SER A 85 14.31 10.36 1.23
N LYS A 86 13.63 10.96 0.24
CA LYS A 86 14.07 12.26 -0.32
C LYS A 86 12.99 13.34 -0.40
N LYS A 87 11.69 13.03 -0.35
CA LYS A 87 10.64 14.03 -0.54
C LYS A 87 9.40 13.74 0.30
N PHE A 88 9.33 14.35 1.48
CA PHE A 88 8.13 14.32 2.33
C PHE A 88 7.00 15.23 1.85
N VAL A 89 7.28 16.19 0.95
CA VAL A 89 6.26 17.13 0.49
C VAL A 89 6.54 17.49 -0.96
N ASN A 90 5.73 16.96 -1.88
CA ASN A 90 5.59 17.56 -3.20
C ASN A 90 4.10 17.78 -3.48
N GLY A 91 3.58 18.82 -2.83
CA GLY A 91 2.38 19.64 -3.13
C GLY A 91 1.00 18.98 -3.28
N LYS A 92 0.93 17.77 -3.82
CA LYS A 92 -0.32 17.04 -4.06
C LYS A 92 -0.18 15.56 -3.81
N VAL A 93 1.00 15.05 -3.44
CA VAL A 93 1.23 13.61 -3.31
C VAL A 93 1.45 13.21 -1.85
N TYR A 94 0.36 12.81 -1.18
CA TYR A 94 0.39 12.42 0.23
C TYR A 94 0.05 10.92 0.34
N ILE A 95 1.08 10.08 0.36
CA ILE A 95 0.93 8.70 0.88
C ILE A 95 0.59 8.74 2.38
N ASN A 96 0.92 9.84 3.07
CA ASN A 96 0.59 10.11 4.48
C ASN A 96 -0.88 9.87 4.85
N GLY A 97 -1.83 9.94 3.90
CA GLY A 97 -3.24 9.65 4.18
C GLY A 97 -3.48 8.21 4.62
N ILE A 98 -2.84 7.23 3.95
CA ILE A 98 -3.04 5.82 4.31
C ILE A 98 -2.19 5.42 5.51
N GLU A 99 -1.03 6.04 5.70
CA GLU A 99 -0.22 5.87 6.92
C GLU A 99 -0.94 6.40 8.17
N GLY A 100 -1.63 7.54 8.05
CA GLY A 100 -2.50 8.07 9.10
C GLY A 100 -3.65 7.11 9.41
N PHE A 101 -4.29 6.56 8.38
CA PHE A 101 -5.30 5.51 8.54
C PHE A 101 -4.75 4.28 9.26
N TRP A 102 -3.54 3.82 8.94
CA TRP A 102 -2.93 2.68 9.63
C TRP A 102 -2.58 2.97 11.08
N SER A 103 -2.19 4.21 11.40
CA SER A 103 -1.94 4.62 12.78
C SER A 103 -3.23 4.53 13.60
N PHE A 104 -4.33 5.09 13.07
CA PHE A 104 -5.65 5.01 13.70
C PHE A 104 -6.17 3.56 13.82
N ALA A 105 -6.00 2.75 12.77
CA ALA A 105 -6.50 1.36 12.79
C ALA A 105 -5.72 0.43 13.74
N LYS A 106 -4.51 0.83 14.17
CA LYS A 106 -3.66 0.06 15.09
C LYS A 106 -3.76 0.52 16.54
N GLU A 107 -4.47 1.61 16.78
CA GLU A 107 -4.83 2.09 18.12
C GLU A 107 -5.91 1.17 18.72
#